data_AF-A0A3B0Z8U4-F1
#
_entry.id   AF-A0A3B0Z8U4-F1
#
_cell.length_a   1.000
_cell.length_b   1.000
_cell.length_c   1.000
_cell.angle_alpha   90.00
_cell.angle_beta   90.00
_cell.angle_gamma   90.00
#
_symmetry.space_group_name_H-M   'P 1'
#
loop_
_entity.id
_entity.type
_entity.pdbx_description
1 polymer ?
#
loop_
_entity_poly.entity_id
_entity_poly.type
_entity_poly.pdbx_seq_one_letter_code
_entity_poly.pdbx_strand_id
1 'polypeptide(L)'
;NMWSRASNFQRPDFFNPSYRAAIANVVNQGWLKNSWAGAYNDDVFKLDGINVVGGGKTIEYGYLVNDPVFKEIYQDAFLDAVQEIKSESGSPWVAANTSADNIFDRRKNRMKYIDVFDSFLREDYIRPGLGLDGYFGIAKMWDTFALAQSNKKTAVIVHAGWRDPIPMVNTKDAWESRISTGLAMYYLINVPGKTSYTSWNSSYNYGSGNTVEANFYKAGVPKNIAYQPSFMLAVDIGKPAQNIQEWPEQTIQPLIYTAKTTGDDYTVIGDSTQSVLTHPGIATFDQMGTVPVIPSNIYYAWQAEDKIVIGGVDFPKKMIIARDYTNGLVLYQTDFFGANPGFMSITNELTLPGYYHRVNYDGTLETATNKVSLTGYEGVVLVKSK
;
A
#
# COMPACT_ATOMS: atom_id res chain seq x y z
N ASN A 1 -7.52 -10.91 15.32
CA ASN A 1 -7.84 -9.64 16.01
C ASN A 1 -7.34 -9.73 17.43
N MET A 2 -6.59 -8.72 17.87
CA MET A 2 -6.05 -8.64 19.23
C MET A 2 -7.14 -8.36 20.28
N TRP A 3 -8.34 -7.98 19.85
CA TRP A 3 -9.47 -7.60 20.71
C TRP A 3 -10.75 -8.38 20.36
N SER A 4 -11.67 -8.45 21.32
CA SER A 4 -12.95 -9.17 21.22
C SER A 4 -13.75 -8.78 19.97
N ARG A 5 -14.26 -9.78 19.24
CA ARG A 5 -15.17 -9.61 18.09
C ARG A 5 -16.63 -9.37 18.50
N ALA A 6 -16.96 -9.48 19.79
CA ALA A 6 -18.34 -9.68 20.23
C ALA A 6 -19.15 -8.40 20.49
N SER A 7 -18.57 -7.20 20.42
CA SER A 7 -19.37 -5.99 20.66
C SER A 7 -18.72 -4.71 20.18
N ASN A 8 -19.39 -4.00 19.26
CA ASN A 8 -19.13 -2.59 18.95
C ASN A 8 -19.38 -1.65 20.15
N PHE A 9 -19.83 -2.20 21.30
CA PHE A 9 -20.17 -1.50 22.53
C PHE A 9 -19.24 -1.83 23.71
N GLN A 10 -18.26 -2.72 23.56
CA GLN A 10 -17.27 -3.00 24.61
C GLN A 10 -15.92 -2.39 24.22
N ARG A 11 -15.47 -1.41 25.00
CA ARG A 11 -14.16 -0.77 24.83
C ARG A 11 -13.20 -1.28 25.91
N PRO A 12 -11.99 -1.75 25.55
CA PRO A 12 -10.97 -2.12 26.52
C PRO A 12 -10.61 -0.95 27.44
N ASP A 13 -10.43 -1.23 28.73
CA ASP A 13 -9.99 -0.22 29.69
C ASP A 13 -8.46 -0.08 29.65
N PHE A 14 -7.94 0.57 28.60
CA PHE A 14 -6.51 0.67 28.38
C PHE A 14 -5.77 1.53 29.41
N PHE A 15 -6.44 2.39 30.18
CA PHE A 15 -5.72 3.15 31.21
C PHE A 15 -5.47 2.34 32.48
N ASN A 16 -6.15 1.21 32.66
CA ASN A 16 -5.90 0.33 33.80
C ASN A 16 -4.67 -0.54 33.54
N PRO A 17 -3.55 -0.32 34.25
CA PRO A 17 -2.32 -1.08 33.99
C PRO A 17 -2.47 -2.58 34.28
N SER A 18 -3.35 -2.94 35.21
CA SER A 18 -3.64 -4.35 35.52
C SER A 18 -4.36 -5.02 34.36
N TYR A 19 -5.24 -4.29 33.66
CA TYR A 19 -5.90 -4.78 32.46
C TYR A 19 -4.89 -4.98 31.32
N ARG A 20 -4.01 -4.00 31.08
CA ARG A 20 -2.97 -4.10 30.04
C ARG A 20 -2.03 -5.27 30.29
N ALA A 21 -1.57 -5.46 31.52
CA ALA A 21 -0.71 -6.58 31.89
C ALA A 21 -1.43 -7.93 31.70
N ALA A 22 -2.70 -8.02 32.13
CA ALA A 22 -3.50 -9.23 31.97
C ALA A 22 -3.71 -9.58 30.49
N ILE A 23 -4.04 -8.60 29.64
CA ILE A 23 -4.28 -8.86 28.21
C ILE A 23 -2.99 -9.18 27.48
N ALA A 24 -1.86 -8.55 27.85
CA ALA A 24 -0.54 -8.90 27.33
C ALA A 24 -0.19 -10.37 27.60
N ASN A 25 -0.39 -10.83 28.84
CA ASN A 25 -0.12 -12.21 29.21
C ASN A 25 -1.04 -13.20 28.49
N VAL A 26 -2.35 -12.90 28.40
CA VAL A 26 -3.32 -13.75 27.68
C VAL A 26 -2.99 -13.83 26.18
N VAL A 27 -2.63 -12.72 25.55
CA VAL A 27 -2.22 -12.69 24.14
C VAL A 27 -0.97 -13.54 23.93
N ASN A 28 0.06 -13.37 24.78
CA ASN A 28 1.29 -14.15 24.71
C ASN A 28 1.05 -15.65 24.88
N GLN A 29 0.27 -16.06 25.90
CA GLN A 29 -0.12 -17.46 26.08
C GLN A 29 -0.86 -18.01 24.86
N GLY A 30 -1.76 -17.21 24.28
CA GLY A 30 -2.46 -17.56 23.05
C GLY A 30 -1.51 -17.78 21.87
N TRP A 31 -0.51 -16.92 21.71
CA TRP A 31 0.50 -17.05 20.66
C TRP A 31 1.37 -18.29 20.86
N LEU A 32 1.87 -18.52 22.08
CA LEU A 32 2.65 -19.71 22.42
C LEU A 32 1.86 -21.00 22.17
N LYS A 33 0.59 -21.04 22.59
CA LYS A 33 -0.28 -22.21 22.40
C LYS A 33 -0.52 -22.56 20.92
N ASN A 34 -0.60 -21.56 20.05
CA ASN A 34 -0.88 -21.75 18.63
C ASN A 34 0.38 -21.69 17.75
N SER A 35 1.57 -21.60 18.35
CA SER A 35 2.84 -21.40 17.65
C SER A 35 2.81 -20.20 16.70
N TRP A 36 2.14 -19.12 17.10
CA TRP A 36 2.10 -17.87 16.33
C TRP A 36 3.29 -16.99 16.68
N ALA A 37 3.95 -16.44 15.67
CA ALA A 37 5.07 -15.53 15.85
C ALA A 37 4.64 -14.11 16.25
N GLY A 38 3.36 -13.75 16.03
CA GLY A 38 2.79 -12.44 16.28
C GLY A 38 1.42 -12.30 15.62
N ALA A 39 0.90 -11.08 15.58
CA ALA A 39 -0.38 -10.76 14.95
C ALA A 39 -0.41 -9.29 14.52
N TYR A 40 -1.38 -8.96 13.66
CA TYR A 40 -1.74 -7.57 13.41
C TYR A 40 -3.00 -7.17 14.17
N ASN A 41 -3.02 -5.89 14.57
CA ASN A 41 -4.22 -5.20 14.98
C ASN A 41 -5.02 -4.79 13.74
N ASP A 42 -6.25 -5.30 13.62
CA ASP A 42 -7.14 -4.94 12.52
C ASP A 42 -7.89 -3.65 12.85
N ASP A 43 -8.07 -2.75 11.88
CA ASP A 43 -8.69 -1.43 12.09
C ASP A 43 -8.01 -0.57 13.17
N VAL A 44 -6.68 -0.43 13.11
CA VAL A 44 -5.87 0.16 14.20
C VAL A 44 -6.25 1.61 14.59
N PHE A 45 -6.94 2.32 13.70
CA PHE A 45 -7.38 3.70 13.92
C PHE A 45 -8.81 3.82 14.44
N LYS A 46 -9.61 2.73 14.52
CA LYS A 46 -11.02 2.77 14.95
C LYS A 46 -11.17 2.71 16.49
N LEU A 47 -10.33 3.45 17.20
CA LEU A 47 -10.33 3.50 18.66
C LEU A 47 -11.42 4.42 19.21
N ASP A 48 -11.80 5.47 18.48
CA ASP A 48 -12.56 6.63 18.97
C ASP A 48 -13.97 6.80 18.37
N GLY A 49 -14.45 5.80 17.61
CA GLY A 49 -15.79 5.76 17.03
C GLY A 49 -16.89 5.51 18.08
N ILE A 50 -16.90 6.29 19.16
CA ILE A 50 -17.91 6.23 20.21
C ILE A 50 -19.02 7.22 19.84
N ASN A 51 -20.05 6.71 19.18
CA ASN A 51 -21.24 7.50 18.82
C ASN A 51 -22.05 7.80 20.08
N VAL A 52 -21.95 9.03 20.59
CA VAL A 52 -22.82 9.55 21.65
C VAL A 52 -23.87 10.47 21.02
N VAL A 53 -25.14 10.26 21.36
CA VAL A 53 -26.25 11.13 20.88
C VAL A 53 -26.17 12.52 21.52
N GLY A 54 -25.54 12.65 22.68
CA GLY A 54 -25.21 13.92 23.32
C GLY A 54 -24.69 13.72 24.74
N GLY A 55 -23.58 14.39 25.09
CA GLY A 55 -22.97 14.32 26.41
C GLY A 55 -22.47 12.91 26.80
N GLY A 56 -22.23 12.72 28.10
CA GLY A 56 -21.72 11.48 28.67
C GLY A 56 -20.23 11.58 29.02
N LYS A 57 -19.91 11.23 30.27
CA LYS A 57 -18.54 11.13 30.75
C LYS A 57 -18.17 9.68 30.94
N THR A 58 -16.91 9.32 30.68
CA THR A 58 -16.36 8.05 31.17
C THR A 58 -16.44 8.05 32.69
N ILE A 59 -16.94 6.97 33.30
CA ILE A 59 -17.04 6.87 34.76
C ILE A 59 -15.65 6.83 35.38
N GLU A 60 -14.74 6.16 34.69
CA GLU A 60 -13.38 5.85 35.12
C GLU A 60 -12.47 7.08 35.08
N TYR A 61 -12.66 7.98 34.10
CA TYR A 61 -11.73 9.09 33.83
C TYR A 61 -12.36 10.49 33.85
N GLY A 62 -13.68 10.59 33.95
CA GLY A 62 -14.40 11.87 34.05
C GLY A 62 -14.38 12.76 32.81
N TYR A 63 -13.80 12.31 31.68
CA TYR A 63 -13.80 13.05 30.42
C TYR A 63 -15.10 12.89 29.65
N LEU A 64 -15.47 13.89 28.86
CA LEU A 64 -16.52 13.72 27.87
C LEU A 64 -16.06 12.70 26.81
N VAL A 65 -16.93 11.78 26.44
CA VAL A 65 -16.61 10.69 25.52
C VAL A 65 -16.18 11.19 24.12
N ASN A 66 -16.68 12.35 23.70
CA ASN A 66 -16.32 13.00 22.44
C ASN A 66 -15.22 14.09 22.59
N ASP A 67 -14.61 14.22 23.77
CA ASP A 67 -13.53 15.18 24.01
C ASP A 67 -12.29 14.80 23.18
N PRO A 68 -11.74 15.69 22.34
CA PRO A 68 -10.49 15.46 21.62
C PRO A 68 -9.33 15.05 22.53
N VAL A 69 -9.26 15.61 23.75
CA VAL A 69 -8.23 15.26 24.73
C VAL A 69 -8.38 13.81 25.17
N PHE A 70 -9.61 13.36 25.46
CA PHE A 70 -9.88 11.97 25.83
C PHE A 70 -9.44 11.00 24.73
N LYS A 71 -9.73 11.34 23.47
CA LYS A 71 -9.36 10.51 22.32
C LYS A 71 -7.84 10.35 22.21
N GLU A 72 -7.09 11.43 22.42
CA GLU A 72 -5.63 11.39 22.38
C GLU A 72 -5.06 10.53 23.52
N ILE A 73 -5.49 10.74 24.76
CA ILE A 73 -4.98 9.95 25.90
C ILE A 73 -5.40 8.47 25.82
N TYR A 74 -6.57 8.17 25.25
CA TYR A 74 -7.02 6.79 25.04
C TYR A 74 -6.23 6.10 23.92
N GLN A 75 -5.87 6.84 22.87
CA GLN A 75 -4.92 6.38 21.85
C GLN A 75 -3.56 6.05 22.48
N ASP A 76 -3.02 6.95 23.31
CA ASP A 76 -1.74 6.72 23.99
C ASP A 76 -1.81 5.48 24.91
N ALA A 77 -2.89 5.32 25.68
CA ALA A 77 -3.11 4.15 26.52
C ALA A 77 -3.21 2.83 25.70
N PHE A 78 -3.82 2.88 24.51
CA PHE A 78 -3.82 1.74 23.59
C PHE A 78 -2.40 1.40 23.11
N LEU A 79 -1.61 2.40 22.73
CA LEU A 79 -0.23 2.20 22.29
C LEU A 79 0.64 1.60 23.42
N ASP A 80 0.46 2.04 24.66
CA ASP A 80 1.09 1.42 25.83
C ASP A 80 0.71 -0.07 25.96
N ALA A 81 -0.57 -0.42 25.76
CA ALA A 81 -1.01 -1.82 25.82
C ALA A 81 -0.34 -2.68 24.75
N VAL A 82 -0.11 -2.12 23.55
CA VAL A 82 0.64 -2.79 22.50
C VAL A 82 2.12 -2.96 22.87
N GLN A 83 2.74 -1.95 23.51
CA GLN A 83 4.10 -2.06 24.01
C GLN A 83 4.23 -3.12 25.13
N GLU A 84 3.25 -3.23 26.01
CA GLU A 84 3.19 -4.29 27.02
C GLU A 84 3.09 -5.68 26.37
N ILE A 85 2.25 -5.85 25.34
CA ILE A 85 2.19 -7.10 24.55
C ILE A 85 3.55 -7.44 23.94
N LYS A 86 4.25 -6.45 23.36
CA LYS A 86 5.58 -6.66 22.78
C LYS A 86 6.60 -7.07 23.83
N SER A 87 6.58 -6.42 24.98
CA SER A 87 7.51 -6.68 26.08
C SER A 87 7.28 -8.08 26.67
N GLU A 88 6.02 -8.46 26.89
CA GLU A 88 5.64 -9.76 27.44
C GLU A 88 5.91 -10.92 26.47
N SER A 89 5.67 -10.72 25.17
CA SER A 89 5.84 -11.77 24.16
C SER A 89 7.24 -11.87 23.58
N GLY A 90 8.04 -10.79 23.66
CA GLY A 90 9.31 -10.69 22.93
C GLY A 90 9.17 -10.74 21.41
N SER A 91 7.95 -10.60 20.87
CA SER A 91 7.67 -10.75 19.44
C SER A 91 8.13 -9.54 18.63
N PRO A 92 8.87 -9.74 17.52
CA PRO A 92 9.19 -8.68 16.54
C PRO A 92 8.14 -8.59 15.42
N TRP A 93 6.95 -9.17 15.61
CA TRP A 93 5.91 -9.30 14.60
C TRP A 93 4.56 -8.75 15.09
N VAL A 94 4.59 -7.65 15.83
CA VAL A 94 3.38 -6.92 16.23
C VAL A 94 3.08 -5.86 15.19
N ALA A 95 1.97 -6.02 14.49
CA ALA A 95 1.66 -5.27 13.28
C ALA A 95 0.37 -4.45 13.40
N ALA A 96 0.22 -3.44 12.54
CA ALA A 96 -0.99 -2.63 12.45
C ALA A 96 -1.58 -2.67 11.03
N ASN A 97 -2.88 -2.98 10.89
CA ASN A 97 -3.60 -2.74 9.65
C ASN A 97 -3.94 -1.25 9.55
N THR A 98 -3.32 -0.60 8.58
CA THR A 98 -3.47 0.83 8.31
C THR A 98 -4.19 1.09 7.00
N SER A 99 -4.64 0.05 6.29
CA SER A 99 -5.20 0.20 4.95
C SER A 99 -4.29 1.08 4.08
N ALA A 100 -4.86 1.96 3.26
CA ALA A 100 -4.15 2.93 2.45
C ALA A 100 -3.99 4.31 3.13
N ASP A 101 -4.19 4.40 4.45
CA ASP A 101 -4.07 5.67 5.18
C ASP A 101 -2.60 6.11 5.33
N ASN A 102 -2.28 7.36 4.98
CA ASN A 102 -0.95 7.90 5.24
C ASN A 102 -0.71 8.08 6.76
N ILE A 103 0.25 7.34 7.32
CA ILE A 103 0.62 7.39 8.74
C ILE A 103 1.35 8.70 9.08
N PHE A 104 2.01 9.30 8.09
CA PHE A 104 2.75 10.55 8.21
C PHE A 104 1.84 11.79 8.04
N ASP A 105 0.53 11.61 7.92
CA ASP A 105 -0.43 12.73 7.92
C ASP A 105 -0.45 13.40 9.30
N ARG A 106 0.13 14.60 9.37
CA ARG A 106 0.29 15.37 10.61
C ARG A 106 -1.03 15.62 11.32
N ARG A 107 -2.16 15.71 10.60
CA ARG A 107 -3.49 15.99 11.16
C ARG A 107 -4.00 14.88 12.06
N LYS A 108 -3.50 13.66 11.85
CA LYS A 108 -4.03 12.46 12.51
C LYS A 108 -3.19 12.02 13.71
N ASN A 109 -2.04 12.65 13.96
CA ASN A 109 -1.11 12.31 15.05
C ASN A 109 -0.77 10.80 15.12
N ARG A 110 -0.58 10.16 13.96
CA ARG A 110 -0.38 8.70 13.83
C ARG A 110 1.08 8.28 13.83
N MET A 111 2.02 9.21 13.85
CA MET A 111 3.45 8.91 13.88
C MET A 111 3.87 8.07 15.10
N LYS A 112 3.20 8.25 16.25
CA LYS A 112 3.42 7.42 17.46
C LYS A 112 3.24 5.91 17.21
N TYR A 113 2.44 5.53 16.21
CA TYR A 113 2.25 4.12 15.83
C TYR A 113 3.53 3.53 15.21
N ILE A 114 4.36 4.35 14.55
CA ILE A 114 5.64 3.92 13.98
C ILE A 114 6.57 3.44 15.09
N ASP A 115 6.61 4.11 16.24
CA ASP A 115 7.49 3.72 17.35
C ASP A 115 7.04 2.40 18.00
N VAL A 116 5.73 2.16 18.02
CA VAL A 116 5.11 1.04 18.74
C VAL A 116 5.07 -0.23 17.89
N PHE A 117 4.69 -0.14 16.62
CA PHE A 117 4.52 -1.32 15.75
C PHE A 117 5.79 -1.68 14.98
N ASP A 118 5.95 -2.98 14.69
CA ASP A 118 7.10 -3.51 13.92
C ASP A 118 6.83 -3.52 12.42
N SER A 119 5.56 -3.63 12.04
CA SER A 119 5.14 -3.72 10.65
C SER A 119 3.73 -3.22 10.40
N PHE A 120 3.44 -2.91 9.14
CA PHE A 120 2.19 -2.31 8.70
C PHE A 120 1.56 -3.12 7.57
N LEU A 121 0.31 -3.52 7.76
CA LEU A 121 -0.50 -4.09 6.71
C LEU A 121 -1.19 -2.94 5.95
N ARG A 122 -1.06 -2.96 4.63
CA ARG A 122 -1.59 -1.96 3.69
C ARG A 122 -2.68 -2.59 2.86
N GLU A 123 -3.86 -2.70 3.46
CA GLU A 123 -5.10 -3.06 2.78
C GLU A 123 -5.47 -2.00 1.73
N ASP A 124 -6.08 -2.43 0.61
CA ASP A 124 -6.59 -1.57 -0.47
C ASP A 124 -5.54 -0.73 -1.23
N TYR A 125 -4.27 -1.02 -0.95
CA TYR A 125 -3.15 -0.25 -1.42
C TYR A 125 -2.94 -0.44 -2.93
N ILE A 126 -2.86 -1.69 -3.38
CA ILE A 126 -2.82 -2.02 -4.81
C ILE A 126 -4.16 -2.65 -5.21
N ARG A 127 -4.76 -2.08 -6.25
CA ARG A 127 -6.00 -2.57 -6.84
C ARG A 127 -6.07 -2.25 -8.33
N PRO A 128 -6.95 -2.93 -9.10
CA PRO A 128 -7.12 -2.64 -10.52
C PRO A 128 -7.63 -1.21 -10.72
N GLY A 129 -7.16 -0.54 -11.77
CA GLY A 129 -7.60 0.81 -12.08
C GLY A 129 -6.96 1.91 -11.24
N LEU A 130 -5.87 1.65 -10.54
CA LEU A 130 -5.25 2.66 -9.69
C LEU A 130 -4.69 3.82 -10.53
N GLY A 131 -5.08 5.05 -10.20
CA GLY A 131 -4.58 6.26 -10.84
C GLY A 131 -3.13 6.58 -10.47
N LEU A 132 -2.56 7.56 -11.17
CA LEU A 132 -1.39 8.28 -10.67
C LEU A 132 -1.68 8.86 -9.28
N ASP A 133 -2.84 9.48 -9.14
CA ASP A 133 -3.33 10.11 -7.92
C ASP A 133 -4.82 9.73 -7.71
N GLY A 134 -5.60 10.56 -7.03
CA GLY A 134 -6.99 10.30 -6.62
C GLY A 134 -7.11 10.11 -5.11
N TYR A 135 -8.21 9.50 -4.66
CA TYR A 135 -8.37 9.22 -3.22
C TYR A 135 -7.30 8.24 -2.72
N PHE A 136 -6.91 7.28 -3.56
CA PHE A 136 -5.76 6.40 -3.39
C PHE A 136 -5.04 6.29 -4.74
N GLY A 137 -3.80 6.72 -4.84
CA GLY A 137 -3.02 6.70 -6.09
C GLY A 137 -1.53 6.47 -5.86
N ILE A 138 -0.81 6.09 -6.90
CA ILE A 138 0.60 5.65 -6.81
C ILE A 138 1.52 6.76 -6.29
N ALA A 139 1.26 8.02 -6.65
CA ALA A 139 1.99 9.19 -6.16
C ALA A 139 1.87 9.39 -4.63
N LYS A 140 0.87 8.77 -3.98
CA LYS A 140 0.70 8.83 -2.51
C LYS A 140 1.40 7.69 -1.77
N MET A 141 2.00 6.73 -2.48
CA MET A 141 2.57 5.54 -1.87
C MET A 141 3.98 5.72 -1.31
N TRP A 142 4.45 6.96 -1.26
CA TRP A 142 5.78 7.34 -0.79
C TRP A 142 6.04 6.94 0.67
N ASP A 143 4.98 6.85 1.49
CA ASP A 143 5.06 6.46 2.90
C ASP A 143 5.59 5.02 3.09
N THR A 144 5.48 4.16 2.07
CA THR A 144 6.12 2.83 2.03
C THR A 144 7.64 2.94 2.16
N PHE A 145 8.24 3.90 1.46
CA PHE A 145 9.69 4.13 1.49
C PHE A 145 10.13 4.82 2.78
N ALA A 146 9.27 5.66 3.37
CA ALA A 146 9.48 6.26 4.69
C ALA A 146 9.46 5.22 5.82
N LEU A 147 8.50 4.29 5.77
CA LEU A 147 8.41 3.17 6.71
C LEU A 147 9.65 2.26 6.60
N ALA A 148 10.05 1.93 5.38
CA ALA A 148 11.24 1.13 5.13
C ALA A 148 12.52 1.83 5.64
N GLN A 149 12.64 3.15 5.42
CA GLN A 149 13.73 3.97 5.96
C GLN A 149 13.76 3.96 7.49
N SER A 150 12.59 3.87 8.13
CA SER A 150 12.42 3.74 9.58
C SER A 150 12.53 2.29 10.08
N ASN A 151 13.12 1.40 9.27
CA ASN A 151 13.32 -0.02 9.56
C ASN A 151 12.02 -0.81 9.83
N LYS A 152 10.88 -0.34 9.33
CA LYS A 152 9.59 -1.03 9.43
C LYS A 152 9.35 -1.92 8.22
N LYS A 153 8.56 -2.99 8.42
CA LYS A 153 8.11 -3.85 7.34
C LYS A 153 6.70 -3.50 6.89
N THR A 154 6.38 -3.74 5.63
CA THR A 154 5.08 -3.42 5.04
C THR A 154 4.54 -4.63 4.29
N ALA A 155 3.42 -5.18 4.75
CA ALA A 155 2.66 -6.17 4.01
C ALA A 155 1.69 -5.45 3.07
N VAL A 156 1.98 -5.51 1.77
CA VAL A 156 1.18 -4.88 0.72
C VAL A 156 0.11 -5.87 0.26
N ILE A 157 -1.15 -5.52 0.49
CA ILE A 157 -2.27 -6.28 -0.06
C ILE A 157 -2.50 -5.84 -1.50
N VAL A 158 -2.56 -6.85 -2.38
CA VAL A 158 -2.81 -6.68 -3.80
C VAL A 158 -4.13 -7.34 -4.15
N HIS A 159 -5.08 -6.51 -4.55
CA HIS A 159 -6.39 -6.95 -5.01
C HIS A 159 -6.39 -7.19 -6.51
N ALA A 160 -6.99 -8.31 -6.94
CA ALA A 160 -7.22 -8.59 -8.35
C ALA A 160 -8.56 -8.03 -8.86
N GLY A 161 -9.42 -7.54 -7.98
CA GLY A 161 -10.68 -6.86 -8.30
C GLY A 161 -10.96 -5.80 -7.25
N TRP A 162 -11.86 -4.87 -7.55
CA TRP A 162 -12.28 -3.88 -6.56
C TRP A 162 -13.70 -3.39 -6.83
N ARG A 163 -14.25 -2.59 -5.92
CA ARG A 163 -15.57 -1.95 -6.05
C ARG A 163 -15.58 -0.76 -7.01
N ASP A 164 -14.43 -0.43 -7.60
CA ASP A 164 -14.30 0.61 -8.60
C ASP A 164 -15.03 0.19 -9.89
N PRO A 165 -15.39 1.14 -10.77
CA PRO A 165 -16.11 0.87 -12.02
C PRO A 165 -15.32 0.05 -13.05
N ILE A 166 -14.08 -0.39 -12.74
CA ILE A 166 -13.31 -1.29 -13.59
C ILE A 166 -13.94 -2.69 -13.53
N PRO A 167 -14.50 -3.21 -14.64
CA PRO A 167 -15.24 -4.45 -14.60
C PRO A 167 -14.40 -5.64 -14.18
N MET A 168 -14.95 -6.43 -13.27
CA MET A 168 -14.33 -7.69 -12.90
C MET A 168 -14.70 -8.80 -13.90
N VAL A 169 -13.88 -8.95 -14.95
CA VAL A 169 -14.03 -10.02 -15.93
C VAL A 169 -13.44 -11.34 -15.40
N ASN A 170 -14.16 -12.45 -15.58
CA ASN A 170 -13.80 -13.80 -15.10
C ASN A 170 -13.26 -14.68 -16.25
N THR A 171 -12.42 -14.13 -17.13
CA THR A 171 -11.77 -14.87 -18.23
C THR A 171 -10.34 -15.26 -17.88
N LYS A 172 -9.76 -16.18 -18.66
CA LYS A 172 -8.34 -16.56 -18.55
C LYS A 172 -7.44 -15.34 -18.68
N ASP A 173 -7.62 -14.58 -19.75
CA ASP A 173 -6.78 -13.42 -20.06
C ASP A 173 -6.87 -12.34 -18.97
N ALA A 174 -8.07 -12.10 -18.42
CA ALA A 174 -8.24 -11.16 -17.32
C ALA A 174 -7.53 -11.66 -16.04
N TRP A 175 -7.57 -12.97 -15.78
CA TRP A 175 -6.87 -13.56 -14.64
C TRP A 175 -5.36 -13.38 -14.77
N GLU A 176 -4.79 -13.73 -15.92
CA GLU A 176 -3.36 -13.65 -16.19
C GLU A 176 -2.87 -12.20 -16.17
N SER A 177 -3.61 -11.29 -16.82
CA SER A 177 -3.33 -9.85 -16.81
C SER A 177 -3.30 -9.26 -15.39
N ARG A 178 -4.21 -9.70 -14.50
CA ARG A 178 -4.23 -9.23 -13.10
C ARG A 178 -3.06 -9.71 -12.28
N ILE A 179 -2.59 -10.94 -12.50
CA ILE A 179 -1.37 -11.45 -11.87
C ILE A 179 -0.19 -10.57 -12.29
N SER A 180 -0.01 -10.36 -13.58
CA SER A 180 1.10 -9.56 -14.12
C SER A 180 1.04 -8.10 -13.66
N THR A 181 -0.13 -7.48 -13.75
CA THR A 181 -0.34 -6.08 -13.34
C THR A 181 -0.14 -5.90 -11.84
N GLY A 182 -0.68 -6.80 -11.01
CA GLY A 182 -0.50 -6.76 -9.56
C GLY A 182 0.98 -6.86 -9.15
N LEU A 183 1.74 -7.73 -9.81
CA LEU A 183 3.19 -7.84 -9.57
C LEU A 183 3.93 -6.58 -10.03
N ALA A 184 3.62 -6.05 -11.22
CA ALA A 184 4.25 -4.84 -11.72
C ALA A 184 4.02 -3.64 -10.78
N MET A 185 2.78 -3.42 -10.35
CA MET A 185 2.45 -2.36 -9.40
C MET A 185 3.17 -2.55 -8.05
N TYR A 186 3.28 -3.79 -7.56
CA TYR A 186 4.04 -4.08 -6.35
C TYR A 186 5.51 -3.74 -6.51
N TYR A 187 6.12 -4.08 -7.64
CA TYR A 187 7.51 -3.75 -7.93
C TYR A 187 7.76 -2.23 -8.02
N LEU A 188 6.81 -1.42 -8.48
CA LEU A 188 6.96 0.03 -8.39
C LEU A 188 7.22 0.52 -6.95
N ILE A 189 6.61 -0.12 -5.94
CA ILE A 189 6.72 0.32 -4.53
C ILE A 189 7.56 -0.58 -3.64
N ASN A 190 8.12 -1.67 -4.17
CA ASN A 190 8.80 -2.66 -3.34
C ASN A 190 10.10 -2.11 -2.75
N VAL A 191 10.40 -2.53 -1.53
CA VAL A 191 11.71 -2.36 -0.91
C VAL A 191 12.18 -3.72 -0.44
N PRO A 192 13.22 -4.32 -1.08
CA PRO A 192 13.67 -5.66 -0.75
C PRO A 192 13.94 -5.85 0.75
N GLY A 193 13.38 -6.92 1.33
CA GLY A 193 13.50 -7.22 2.76
C GLY A 193 12.63 -6.36 3.69
N LYS A 194 11.92 -5.35 3.16
CA LYS A 194 11.01 -4.49 3.93
C LYS A 194 9.56 -4.63 3.48
N THR A 195 9.29 -4.88 2.21
CA THR A 195 7.92 -5.09 1.70
C THR A 195 7.64 -6.56 1.39
N SER A 196 6.38 -6.98 1.51
CA SER A 196 5.91 -8.29 1.06
C SER A 196 4.61 -8.17 0.25
N TYR A 197 4.50 -8.95 -0.83
CA TYR A 197 3.30 -9.08 -1.63
C TYR A 197 2.32 -10.05 -0.98
N THR A 198 1.06 -9.64 -0.78
CA THR A 198 -0.02 -10.51 -0.31
C THR A 198 -1.19 -10.42 -1.28
N SER A 199 -1.42 -11.49 -2.06
CA SER A 199 -2.63 -11.62 -2.86
C SER A 199 -3.81 -11.82 -1.93
N TRP A 200 -4.72 -10.86 -1.89
CA TRP A 200 -5.96 -10.98 -1.16
C TRP A 200 -7.04 -10.25 -1.93
N ASN A 201 -8.17 -10.93 -2.14
CA ASN A 201 -9.19 -10.48 -3.07
C ASN A 201 -10.51 -10.29 -2.31
N SER A 202 -10.85 -9.04 -2.04
CA SER A 202 -12.12 -8.65 -1.39
C SER A 202 -13.34 -8.83 -2.30
N SER A 203 -13.15 -9.08 -3.60
CA SER A 203 -14.18 -8.89 -4.62
C SER A 203 -15.25 -9.98 -4.70
N TYR A 204 -15.05 -11.14 -4.04
CA TYR A 204 -16.01 -12.26 -4.18
C TYR A 204 -16.59 -12.78 -2.88
N ASN A 205 -15.81 -12.87 -1.81
CA ASN A 205 -16.22 -13.16 -0.42
C ASN A 205 -14.96 -13.39 0.41
N TYR A 206 -14.91 -12.78 1.60
CA TYR A 206 -13.86 -13.03 2.59
C TYR A 206 -13.68 -14.54 2.86
N GLY A 207 -12.42 -14.96 3.02
CA GLY A 207 -12.08 -16.30 3.49
C GLY A 207 -11.07 -17.05 2.62
N SER A 208 -10.61 -18.18 3.13
CA SER A 208 -9.53 -18.98 2.54
C SER A 208 -10.01 -20.28 1.88
N GLY A 209 -11.31 -20.36 1.57
CA GLY A 209 -11.89 -21.48 0.82
C GLY A 209 -11.38 -21.52 -0.63
N ASN A 210 -11.85 -22.51 -1.38
CA ASN A 210 -11.54 -22.65 -2.79
C ASN A 210 -12.34 -21.66 -3.65
N THR A 211 -11.79 -21.30 -4.81
CA THR A 211 -12.45 -20.55 -5.87
C THR A 211 -13.60 -21.36 -6.46
N VAL A 212 -14.59 -20.65 -7.01
CA VAL A 212 -15.77 -21.22 -7.65
C VAL A 212 -16.02 -20.51 -8.98
N GLU A 213 -16.54 -21.23 -9.97
CA GLU A 213 -16.64 -20.73 -11.37
C GLU A 213 -17.55 -19.51 -11.51
N ALA A 214 -18.51 -19.31 -10.60
CA ALA A 214 -19.38 -18.14 -10.60
C ALA A 214 -18.59 -16.82 -10.62
N ASN A 215 -17.43 -16.83 -9.99
CA ASN A 215 -16.69 -15.64 -9.60
C ASN A 215 -15.19 -15.79 -9.89
N PHE A 216 -14.72 -16.83 -10.55
CA PHE A 216 -13.30 -17.06 -10.78
C PHE A 216 -13.15 -17.77 -12.11
N TYR A 217 -12.11 -17.45 -12.89
CA TYR A 217 -11.82 -18.16 -14.14
C TYR A 217 -11.68 -19.68 -13.92
N LYS A 218 -11.03 -20.09 -12.81
CA LYS A 218 -10.82 -21.50 -12.46
C LYS A 218 -11.31 -21.80 -11.05
N ALA A 219 -12.15 -22.82 -10.89
CA ALA A 219 -12.57 -23.33 -9.59
C ALA A 219 -11.55 -24.28 -8.95
N GLY A 220 -11.69 -24.51 -7.64
CA GLY A 220 -10.87 -25.47 -6.89
C GLY A 220 -9.47 -24.97 -6.50
N VAL A 221 -9.13 -23.72 -6.80
CA VAL A 221 -7.87 -23.09 -6.37
C VAL A 221 -8.09 -22.43 -5.01
N PRO A 222 -7.20 -22.56 -4.02
CA PRO A 222 -7.34 -21.80 -2.79
C PRO A 222 -7.31 -20.28 -3.08
N LYS A 223 -8.32 -19.54 -2.60
CA LYS A 223 -8.49 -18.11 -2.93
C LYS A 223 -7.25 -17.26 -2.63
N ASN A 224 -6.53 -17.58 -1.56
CA ASN A 224 -5.33 -16.84 -1.13
C ASN A 224 -4.14 -16.97 -2.09
N ILE A 225 -4.15 -17.98 -2.98
CA ILE A 225 -3.09 -18.21 -3.96
C ILE A 225 -3.54 -17.99 -5.41
N ALA A 226 -4.83 -17.75 -5.63
CA ALA A 226 -5.42 -17.66 -6.98
C ALA A 226 -4.73 -16.59 -7.85
N TYR A 227 -4.34 -15.46 -7.25
CA TYR A 227 -3.67 -14.35 -7.92
C TYR A 227 -2.23 -14.13 -7.42
N GLN A 228 -1.57 -15.19 -6.92
CA GLN A 228 -0.15 -15.12 -6.58
C GLN A 228 0.72 -15.25 -7.83
N PRO A 229 1.69 -14.35 -8.05
CA PRO A 229 2.55 -14.34 -9.23
C PRO A 229 3.74 -15.30 -9.11
N SER A 230 3.53 -16.52 -8.58
CA SER A 230 4.62 -17.42 -8.17
C SER A 230 5.59 -17.78 -9.29
N PHE A 231 5.11 -17.97 -10.52
CA PHE A 231 5.98 -18.29 -11.67
C PHE A 231 6.75 -17.07 -12.17
N MET A 232 6.12 -15.89 -12.19
CA MET A 232 6.81 -14.64 -12.53
C MET A 232 7.93 -14.31 -11.53
N LEU A 233 7.71 -14.60 -10.24
CA LEU A 233 8.72 -14.41 -9.19
C LEU A 233 9.97 -15.28 -9.36
N ALA A 234 9.91 -16.34 -10.17
CA ALA A 234 11.09 -17.15 -10.50
C ALA A 234 12.00 -16.47 -11.54
N VAL A 235 11.52 -15.43 -12.22
CA VAL A 235 12.32 -14.62 -13.15
C VAL A 235 13.02 -13.51 -12.39
N ASP A 236 14.35 -13.58 -12.32
CA ASP A 236 15.16 -12.59 -11.62
C ASP A 236 15.31 -11.30 -12.42
N ILE A 237 14.54 -10.27 -12.04
CA ILE A 237 14.73 -8.89 -12.53
C ILE A 237 15.77 -8.10 -11.71
N GLY A 238 16.30 -8.68 -10.63
CA GLY A 238 17.32 -8.09 -9.78
C GLY A 238 16.77 -7.19 -8.68
N LYS A 239 17.52 -6.15 -8.30
CA LYS A 239 17.15 -5.19 -7.23
C LYS A 239 16.75 -3.84 -7.83
N PRO A 240 15.92 -3.03 -7.15
CA PRO A 240 15.61 -1.68 -7.59
C PRO A 240 16.89 -0.86 -7.80
N ALA A 241 16.98 -0.20 -8.94
CA ALA A 241 18.13 0.64 -9.27
C ALA A 241 18.14 1.90 -8.39
N GLN A 242 19.35 2.42 -8.16
CA GLN A 242 19.56 3.62 -7.34
C GLN A 242 19.50 4.92 -8.14
N ASN A 243 19.38 4.82 -9.47
CA ASN A 243 19.26 5.95 -10.37
C ASN A 243 18.29 5.58 -11.50
N ILE A 244 17.70 6.60 -12.12
CA ILE A 244 16.88 6.49 -13.32
C ILE A 244 17.81 6.31 -14.52
N GLN A 245 17.58 5.28 -15.34
CA GLN A 245 18.35 5.09 -16.59
C GLN A 245 18.00 6.15 -17.64
N GLU A 246 18.93 6.42 -18.56
CA GLU A 246 18.67 7.30 -19.69
C GLU A 246 17.75 6.64 -20.72
N TRP A 247 16.90 7.45 -21.36
CA TRP A 247 16.01 7.01 -22.43
C TRP A 247 16.41 7.72 -23.74
N PRO A 248 16.70 7.00 -24.84
CA PRO A 248 17.29 7.57 -26.05
C PRO A 248 16.52 8.74 -26.68
N GLU A 249 15.19 8.79 -26.50
CA GLU A 249 14.30 9.74 -27.18
C GLU A 249 13.45 10.58 -26.22
N GLN A 250 13.72 10.50 -24.92
CA GLN A 250 12.85 11.12 -23.91
C GLN A 250 13.64 11.75 -22.76
N THR A 251 13.26 12.97 -22.39
CA THR A 251 13.70 13.55 -21.11
C THR A 251 12.82 12.98 -20.01
N ILE A 252 13.40 12.09 -19.22
CA ILE A 252 12.70 11.44 -18.12
C ILE A 252 12.57 12.40 -16.94
N GLN A 253 11.36 12.47 -16.39
CA GLN A 253 11.05 13.24 -15.19
C GLN A 253 10.76 12.28 -14.02
N PRO A 254 11.33 12.51 -12.84
CA PRO A 254 10.94 11.82 -11.62
C PRO A 254 9.43 11.89 -11.37
N LEU A 255 8.89 10.83 -10.78
CA LEU A 255 7.51 10.82 -10.29
C LEU A 255 7.37 11.87 -9.18
N ILE A 256 6.42 12.79 -9.35
CA ILE A 256 6.04 13.74 -8.30
C ILE A 256 5.24 12.99 -7.24
N TYR A 257 5.63 13.15 -5.98
CA TYR A 257 4.89 12.62 -4.85
C TYR A 257 3.88 13.61 -4.31
N THR A 258 2.73 13.08 -3.94
CA THR A 258 1.64 13.84 -3.35
C THR A 258 1.18 13.26 -2.02
N ALA A 259 0.53 14.08 -1.21
CA ALA A 259 -0.09 13.67 0.04
C ALA A 259 -1.45 14.36 0.22
N LYS A 260 -2.34 13.72 0.97
CA LYS A 260 -3.56 14.35 1.46
C LYS A 260 -3.20 15.27 2.63
N THR A 261 -3.52 16.56 2.56
CA THR A 261 -3.25 17.55 3.63
C THR A 261 -4.50 18.33 4.02
N THR A 262 -4.39 19.29 4.96
CA THR A 262 -5.53 20.01 5.58
C THR A 262 -6.36 20.85 4.61
N GLY A 263 -5.83 21.19 3.43
CA GLY A 263 -6.53 22.03 2.45
C GLY A 263 -6.62 21.45 1.04
N ASP A 264 -5.91 20.35 0.75
CA ASP A 264 -5.83 19.78 -0.60
C ASP A 264 -5.54 18.27 -0.52
N ASP A 265 -6.23 17.51 -1.37
CA ASP A 265 -6.06 16.06 -1.48
C ASP A 265 -4.81 15.71 -2.32
N TYR A 266 -4.22 16.68 -3.02
CA TYR A 266 -3.20 16.47 -4.05
C TYR A 266 -1.91 17.27 -3.79
N THR A 267 -1.63 17.60 -2.54
CA THR A 267 -0.48 18.44 -2.21
C THR A 267 0.84 17.79 -2.61
N VAL A 268 1.63 18.47 -3.43
CA VAL A 268 2.99 18.03 -3.78
C VAL A 268 3.90 18.15 -2.57
N ILE A 269 4.67 17.09 -2.31
CA ILE A 269 5.57 17.01 -1.15
C ILE A 269 7.04 16.74 -1.53
N GLY A 270 7.31 16.56 -2.83
CA GLY A 270 8.62 16.20 -3.34
C GLY A 270 8.52 15.26 -4.55
N ASP A 271 9.61 14.58 -4.85
CA ASP A 271 9.70 13.60 -5.93
C ASP A 271 10.44 12.31 -5.53
N SER A 272 10.40 11.33 -6.42
CA SER A 272 10.92 9.98 -6.22
C SER A 272 12.44 9.84 -6.08
N THR A 273 13.23 10.87 -6.41
CA THR A 273 14.70 10.86 -6.32
C THR A 273 15.22 11.40 -4.99
N GLN A 274 14.36 12.07 -4.22
CA GLN A 274 14.73 12.69 -2.97
C GLN A 274 14.88 11.66 -1.85
N SER A 275 15.86 11.87 -0.97
CA SER A 275 16.05 11.08 0.26
C SER A 275 15.34 11.68 1.47
N VAL A 276 14.81 12.89 1.34
CA VAL A 276 14.02 13.58 2.37
C VAL A 276 12.90 14.34 1.67
N LEU A 277 11.65 14.06 2.05
CA LEU A 277 10.48 14.80 1.59
C LEU A 277 10.15 15.88 2.62
N THR A 278 9.84 17.10 2.16
CA THR A 278 9.65 18.25 3.06
C THR A 278 8.34 18.96 2.74
N HIS A 279 7.38 18.88 3.66
CA HIS A 279 6.11 19.60 3.53
C HIS A 279 5.44 19.85 4.91
N PRO A 280 4.81 21.01 5.16
CA PRO A 280 4.17 21.30 6.47
C PRO A 280 3.05 20.33 6.88
N GLY A 281 2.45 19.65 5.91
CA GLY A 281 1.36 18.69 6.09
C GLY A 281 1.78 17.26 6.40
N ILE A 282 3.09 16.96 6.41
CA ILE A 282 3.63 15.64 6.77
C ILE A 282 4.49 15.72 8.04
N ALA A 283 4.80 14.57 8.66
CA ALA A 283 5.56 14.43 9.93
C ALA A 283 4.80 14.88 11.21
N THR A 284 5.51 15.31 12.27
CA THR A 284 4.99 15.58 13.63
C THR A 284 4.56 17.03 13.87
N PHE A 285 3.83 17.29 14.97
CA PHE A 285 3.38 18.62 15.38
C PHE A 285 4.54 19.60 15.68
N ASP A 286 5.66 19.09 16.17
CA ASP A 286 6.76 19.91 16.71
C ASP A 286 7.95 20.12 15.76
N GLN A 287 7.88 19.59 14.53
CA GLN A 287 8.93 19.73 13.52
C GLN A 287 8.33 20.22 12.21
N MET A 288 8.98 21.19 11.54
CA MET A 288 8.70 21.41 10.12
C MET A 288 8.98 20.10 9.38
N GLY A 289 7.99 19.68 8.58
CA GLY A 289 7.77 18.28 8.22
C GLY A 289 8.73 17.68 7.22
N THR A 290 9.91 17.31 7.69
CA THR A 290 10.89 16.51 6.95
C THR A 290 10.70 15.03 7.27
N VAL A 291 10.47 14.20 6.25
CA VAL A 291 10.37 12.75 6.38
C VAL A 291 11.49 12.10 5.57
N PRO A 292 12.46 11.42 6.21
CA PRO A 292 13.44 10.61 5.51
C PRO A 292 12.78 9.46 4.74
N VAL A 293 13.20 9.25 3.50
CA VAL A 293 12.71 8.18 2.63
C VAL A 293 13.85 7.51 1.89
N ILE A 294 13.64 6.26 1.47
CA ILE A 294 14.50 5.63 0.46
C ILE A 294 14.07 6.18 -0.90
N PRO A 295 14.97 6.80 -1.71
CA PRO A 295 14.65 7.19 -3.08
C PRO A 295 14.13 5.99 -3.87
N SER A 296 12.91 6.12 -4.41
CA SER A 296 12.29 5.03 -5.16
C SER A 296 12.75 5.01 -6.60
N ASN A 297 13.16 6.17 -7.13
CA ASN A 297 13.52 6.41 -8.52
C ASN A 297 12.42 5.96 -9.49
N ILE A 298 11.15 6.06 -9.10
CA ILE A 298 10.02 5.88 -10.01
C ILE A 298 9.95 7.11 -10.93
N TYR A 299 9.64 6.94 -12.20
CA TYR A 299 9.63 8.04 -13.15
C TYR A 299 8.53 7.91 -14.19
N TYR A 300 8.25 8.99 -14.91
CA TYR A 300 7.36 8.96 -16.06
C TYR A 300 8.14 8.49 -17.29
N ALA A 301 7.91 7.24 -17.72
CA ALA A 301 8.45 6.68 -18.96
C ALA A 301 7.68 7.13 -20.20
N TRP A 302 6.49 7.69 -20.03
CA TRP A 302 5.76 8.42 -21.06
C TRP A 302 4.71 9.32 -20.40
N GLN A 303 4.39 10.45 -21.03
CA GLN A 303 3.36 11.37 -20.58
C GLN A 303 2.57 11.90 -21.77
N ALA A 304 1.25 11.99 -21.61
CA ALA A 304 0.44 12.77 -22.54
C ALA A 304 0.80 14.26 -22.45
N GLU A 305 0.67 14.94 -23.60
CA GLU A 305 0.75 16.40 -23.69
C GLU A 305 -0.39 17.06 -22.89
N ASP A 306 -1.59 16.47 -22.95
CA ASP A 306 -2.74 16.92 -22.17
C ASP A 306 -2.44 16.89 -20.68
N LYS A 307 -2.54 18.07 -20.04
CA LYS A 307 -2.33 18.25 -18.60
C LYS A 307 -3.62 18.50 -17.85
N ILE A 308 -3.59 18.22 -16.55
CA ILE A 308 -4.58 18.64 -15.56
C ILE A 308 -3.86 19.47 -14.50
N VAL A 309 -4.41 20.63 -14.16
CA VAL A 309 -3.84 21.54 -13.16
C VAL A 309 -4.49 21.25 -11.81
N ILE A 310 -3.70 20.80 -10.84
CA ILE A 310 -4.17 20.50 -9.50
C ILE A 310 -3.17 21.06 -8.49
N GLY A 311 -3.66 21.80 -7.49
CA GLY A 311 -2.80 22.46 -6.51
C GLY A 311 -1.82 23.47 -7.14
N GLY A 312 -2.12 23.99 -8.34
CA GLY A 312 -1.24 24.88 -9.11
C GLY A 312 -0.10 24.17 -9.85
N VAL A 313 -0.13 22.83 -9.93
CA VAL A 313 0.88 22.00 -10.60
C VAL A 313 0.25 21.26 -11.77
N ASP A 314 0.97 21.21 -12.89
CA ASP A 314 0.57 20.48 -14.09
C ASP A 314 0.94 19.00 -13.98
N PHE A 315 -0.07 18.14 -14.01
CA PHE A 315 0.11 16.70 -14.10
C PHE A 315 -0.33 16.19 -15.47
N PRO A 316 0.34 15.16 -16.03
CA PRO A 316 -0.17 14.51 -17.23
C PRO A 316 -1.55 13.89 -16.94
N LYS A 317 -2.48 13.94 -17.91
CA LYS A 317 -3.77 13.24 -17.79
C LYS A 317 -3.63 11.73 -17.94
N LYS A 318 -2.65 11.28 -18.73
CA LYS A 318 -2.33 9.88 -19.00
C LYS A 318 -0.82 9.70 -19.00
N MET A 319 -0.33 8.58 -18.50
CA MET A 319 1.09 8.34 -18.35
C MET A 319 1.40 6.84 -18.31
N ILE A 320 2.67 6.53 -18.59
CA ILE A 320 3.28 5.26 -18.21
C ILE A 320 4.34 5.60 -17.18
N ILE A 321 4.22 5.04 -15.99
CA ILE A 321 5.23 5.15 -14.94
C ILE A 321 6.12 3.91 -14.96
N ALA A 322 7.36 4.10 -14.51
CA ALA A 322 8.37 3.06 -14.57
C ALA A 322 9.29 3.05 -13.37
N ARG A 323 9.89 1.89 -13.12
CA ARG A 323 10.98 1.75 -12.16
C ARG A 323 12.01 0.76 -12.67
N ASP A 324 13.27 1.17 -12.56
CA ASP A 324 14.40 0.37 -12.99
C ASP A 324 14.79 -0.68 -11.97
N TYR A 325 15.19 -1.83 -12.48
CA TYR A 325 15.87 -2.87 -11.73
C TYR A 325 17.20 -3.21 -12.39
N THR A 326 18.12 -3.80 -11.63
CA THR A 326 19.46 -4.15 -12.16
C THR A 326 19.37 -5.00 -13.43
N ASN A 327 18.46 -5.98 -13.46
CA ASN A 327 18.27 -6.90 -14.59
C ASN A 327 16.93 -6.70 -15.31
N GLY A 328 16.19 -5.62 -15.03
CA GLY A 328 14.85 -5.47 -15.56
C GLY A 328 14.28 -4.06 -15.50
N LEU A 329 13.04 -3.95 -15.94
CA LEU A 329 12.26 -2.72 -15.99
C LEU A 329 10.82 -3.07 -15.69
N VAL A 330 10.15 -2.24 -14.90
CA VAL A 330 8.74 -2.41 -14.59
C VAL A 330 7.98 -1.19 -15.07
N LEU A 331 6.85 -1.41 -15.73
CA LEU A 331 6.01 -0.36 -16.28
C LEU A 331 4.57 -0.52 -15.80
N TYR A 332 3.87 0.60 -15.66
CA TYR A 332 2.44 0.65 -15.39
C TYR A 332 1.79 1.81 -16.13
N GLN A 333 0.79 1.53 -16.94
CA GLN A 333 0.00 2.55 -17.62
C GLN A 333 -1.17 2.99 -16.72
N THR A 334 -1.40 4.30 -16.64
CA THR A 334 -2.53 4.84 -15.87
C THR A 334 -2.98 6.22 -16.38
N ASP A 335 -4.11 6.68 -15.88
CA ASP A 335 -4.57 8.06 -15.97
C ASP A 335 -4.48 8.76 -14.61
N PHE A 336 -4.78 10.06 -14.57
CA PHE A 336 -4.57 10.82 -13.35
C PHE A 336 -5.40 10.30 -12.15
N PHE A 337 -6.71 10.07 -12.34
CA PHE A 337 -7.62 9.71 -11.24
C PHE A 337 -7.78 8.21 -11.00
N GLY A 338 -7.45 7.36 -11.99
CA GLY A 338 -7.82 5.95 -11.94
C GLY A 338 -9.32 5.74 -12.14
N ALA A 339 -9.74 4.48 -11.97
CA ALA A 339 -11.14 4.08 -11.95
C ALA A 339 -11.94 4.58 -13.16
N ASN A 340 -11.31 4.69 -14.34
CA ASN A 340 -11.93 5.17 -15.56
C ASN A 340 -12.14 3.99 -16.54
N PRO A 341 -13.38 3.50 -16.73
CA PRO A 341 -13.65 2.40 -17.66
C PRO A 341 -13.26 2.74 -19.10
N GLY A 342 -13.38 4.00 -19.50
CA GLY A 342 -12.99 4.46 -20.83
C GLY A 342 -11.47 4.40 -21.05
N PHE A 343 -10.67 4.39 -19.98
CA PHE A 343 -9.23 4.22 -20.10
C PHE A 343 -8.83 2.79 -20.45
N MET A 344 -9.65 1.78 -20.12
CA MET A 344 -9.35 0.35 -20.36
C MET A 344 -9.10 -0.02 -21.83
N SER A 345 -9.57 0.81 -22.77
CA SER A 345 -9.37 0.61 -24.21
C SER A 345 -8.26 1.47 -24.81
N ILE A 346 -7.57 2.29 -24.00
CA ILE A 346 -6.50 3.16 -24.47
C ILE A 346 -5.20 2.37 -24.51
N THR A 347 -4.58 2.31 -25.69
CA THR A 347 -3.29 1.66 -25.90
C THR A 347 -2.21 2.69 -26.18
N ASN A 348 -1.05 2.56 -25.52
CA ASN A 348 0.15 3.33 -25.84
C ASN A 348 1.30 2.38 -26.18
N GLU A 349 2.04 2.74 -27.22
CA GLU A 349 3.29 2.07 -27.58
C GLU A 349 4.47 2.90 -27.09
N LEU A 350 5.49 2.21 -26.58
CA LEU A 350 6.67 2.82 -26.02
C LEU A 350 7.94 2.16 -26.56
N THR A 351 8.87 2.98 -27.05
CA THR A 351 10.24 2.55 -27.32
C THR A 351 11.02 2.47 -26.00
N LEU A 352 11.50 1.29 -25.66
CA LEU A 352 12.25 0.99 -24.45
C LEU A 352 13.72 1.45 -24.58
N PRO A 353 14.42 1.71 -23.46
CA PRO A 353 15.82 2.13 -23.44
C PRO A 353 16.82 1.02 -23.85
N GLY A 354 16.31 -0.16 -24.22
CA GLY A 354 17.09 -1.33 -24.60
C GLY A 354 16.18 -2.46 -25.07
N TYR A 355 16.74 -3.65 -25.26
CA TYR A 355 15.97 -4.84 -25.59
C TYR A 355 15.58 -5.58 -24.31
N TYR A 356 14.30 -5.91 -24.19
CA TYR A 356 13.74 -6.59 -23.03
C TYR A 356 12.84 -7.75 -23.46
N HIS A 357 12.78 -8.78 -22.63
CA HIS A 357 11.76 -9.82 -22.69
C HIS A 357 10.63 -9.47 -21.73
N ARG A 358 9.39 -9.50 -22.22
CA ARG A 358 8.21 -9.45 -21.35
C ARG A 358 8.04 -10.78 -20.63
N VAL A 359 7.78 -10.71 -19.33
CA VAL A 359 7.55 -11.88 -18.48
C VAL A 359 6.05 -12.20 -18.47
N ASN A 360 5.70 -13.40 -18.90
CA ASN A 360 4.32 -13.90 -18.89
C ASN A 360 3.93 -14.42 -17.50
N TYR A 361 2.62 -14.57 -17.27
CA TYR A 361 2.07 -15.01 -15.97
C TYR A 361 2.63 -16.36 -15.49
N ASP A 362 3.02 -17.23 -16.43
CA ASP A 362 3.59 -18.56 -16.21
C ASP A 362 5.13 -18.56 -16.11
N GLY A 363 5.74 -17.37 -16.10
CA GLY A 363 7.20 -17.19 -16.02
C GLY A 363 7.93 -17.38 -17.36
N THR A 364 7.23 -17.67 -18.46
CA THR A 364 7.85 -17.70 -19.78
C THR A 364 8.23 -16.29 -20.26
N LEU A 365 9.20 -16.22 -21.17
CA LEU A 365 9.71 -14.97 -21.72
C LEU A 365 9.29 -14.81 -23.17
N GLU A 366 8.73 -13.65 -23.52
CA GLU A 366 8.50 -13.28 -24.93
C GLU A 366 9.83 -13.01 -25.65
N THR A 367 9.80 -12.94 -26.98
CA THR A 367 10.96 -12.53 -27.78
C THR A 367 11.43 -11.13 -27.37
N ALA A 368 12.74 -10.94 -27.29
CA ALA A 368 13.32 -9.64 -26.94
C ALA A 368 12.89 -8.58 -27.94
N THR A 369 12.44 -7.44 -27.42
CA THR A 369 11.99 -6.29 -28.21
C THR A 369 12.39 -5.00 -27.51
N ASN A 370 12.57 -3.93 -28.27
CA ASN A 370 12.71 -2.57 -27.75
C ASN A 370 11.39 -1.79 -27.85
N LYS A 371 10.27 -2.46 -28.14
CA LYS A 371 8.94 -1.86 -28.18
C LYS A 371 8.00 -2.64 -27.30
N VAL A 372 7.19 -1.93 -26.52
CA VAL A 372 6.11 -2.52 -25.72
C VAL A 372 4.83 -1.75 -25.94
N SER A 373 3.71 -2.47 -25.94
CA SER A 373 2.38 -1.89 -25.95
C SER A 373 1.71 -2.16 -24.60
N LEU A 374 1.11 -1.13 -24.01
CA LEU A 374 0.33 -1.23 -22.78
C LEU A 374 -1.09 -0.75 -23.07
N THR A 375 -2.09 -1.48 -22.57
CA THR A 375 -3.51 -1.15 -22.76
C THR A 375 -4.24 -0.99 -21.44
N GLY A 376 -4.96 0.13 -21.28
CA GLY A 376 -5.66 0.44 -20.04
C GLY A 376 -4.72 0.53 -18.84
N TYR A 377 -5.15 -0.02 -17.71
CA TYR A 377 -4.37 -0.06 -16.47
C TYR A 377 -3.43 -1.26 -16.42
N GLU A 378 -2.77 -1.58 -17.53
CA GLU A 378 -1.86 -2.71 -17.63
C GLU A 378 -0.52 -2.38 -16.95
N GLY A 379 -0.03 -3.35 -16.18
CA GLY A 379 1.33 -3.37 -15.66
C GLY A 379 2.12 -4.54 -16.24
N VAL A 380 3.38 -4.29 -16.61
CA VAL A 380 4.27 -5.31 -17.18
C VAL A 380 5.59 -5.37 -16.43
N VAL A 381 6.12 -6.58 -16.34
CA VAL A 381 7.45 -6.87 -15.83
C VAL A 381 8.33 -7.29 -16.99
N LEU A 382 9.46 -6.62 -17.14
CA LEU A 382 10.41 -6.81 -18.23
C LEU A 382 11.77 -7.23 -17.67
N VAL A 383 12.43 -8.20 -18.31
CA VAL A 383 13.81 -8.61 -18.00
C VAL A 383 14.72 -8.21 -19.17
N LYS A 384 15.90 -7.66 -18.88
CA LYS A 384 16.84 -7.22 -19.90
C LYS A 384 17.29 -8.42 -20.75
N SER A 385 17.32 -8.22 -22.06
CA SER A 385 18.00 -9.15 -22.96
C SER A 385 19.52 -8.98 -22.79
N LYS A 386 20.26 -10.09 -22.90
CA LYS A 386 21.71 -10.11 -22.70
C LYS A 386 22.47 -9.55 -23.90
#